data_AF-A0A2H9QAK3-F1
#
_entry.id   AF-A0A2H9QAK3-F1
#
_cell.length_a   1.000
_cell.length_b   1.000
_cell.length_c   1.000
_cell.angle_alpha   90.00
_cell.angle_beta   90.00
_cell.angle_gamma   90.00
#
_symmetry.space_group_name_H-M   'P 1'
#
loop_
_entity.id
_entity.type
_entity.pdbx_description
1 polymer ?
#
loop_
_entity_poly.entity_id
_entity_poly.type
_entity_poly.pdbx_seq_one_letter_code
_entity_poly.pdbx_strand_id
1 'polypeptide(L)'
;YSIGIESGLIFHMGKFFDLAAAVVYDGETGTSGTSMGFEVPNDVVERIQAERRSFGSIVDELSGVNNIGRKEGAIAYFSNNILKRAEMNEQCVACAFIPRIYKTMVQK
;
A
#
# COMPACT_ATOMS: atom_id res chain seq x y z
N TYR A 1 7.51 -20.11 -2.08
CA TYR A 1 7.57 -18.69 -1.68
C TYR A 1 6.56 -18.42 -0.59
N SER A 2 6.92 -17.56 0.36
CA SER A 2 5.98 -16.92 1.30
C SER A 2 5.94 -15.42 0.97
N ILE A 3 4.74 -14.83 1.01
CA ILE A 3 4.54 -13.42 0.66
C ILE A 3 3.80 -12.73 1.80
N GLY A 4 4.41 -11.70 2.36
CA GLY A 4 3.75 -10.77 3.28
C GLY A 4 3.44 -9.48 2.53
N ILE A 5 2.24 -8.93 2.71
CA ILE A 5 1.83 -7.62 2.17
C ILE A 5 1.22 -6.84 3.33
N GLU A 6 1.74 -5.63 3.57
CA GLU A 6 1.22 -4.73 4.59
C GLU A 6 0.99 -3.34 3.99
N SER A 7 -0.19 -2.77 4.25
CA SER A 7 -0.52 -1.40 3.85
C SER A 7 -0.40 -0.47 5.04
N GLY A 8 0.11 0.74 4.81
CA GLY A 8 0.26 1.71 5.89
C GLY A 8 0.61 3.09 5.39
N LEU A 9 0.55 4.04 6.33
CA LEU A 9 0.96 5.41 6.10
C LEU A 9 2.45 5.56 6.40
N ILE A 10 3.19 6.17 5.48
CA ILE A 10 4.55 6.65 5.73
C ILE A 10 4.58 8.16 5.72
N PHE A 11 5.49 8.74 6.50
CA PHE A 11 5.78 10.16 6.42
C PHE A 11 6.99 10.38 5.51
N HIS A 12 6.80 11.15 4.44
CA HIS A 12 7.84 11.45 3.47
C HIS A 12 7.66 12.87 2.91
N MET A 13 8.75 13.62 2.76
CA MET A 13 8.72 15.00 2.22
C MET A 13 7.67 15.93 2.89
N GLY A 14 7.50 15.81 4.21
CA GLY A 14 6.57 16.65 4.96
C GLY A 14 5.09 16.23 4.85
N LYS A 15 4.79 15.11 4.20
CA LYS A 15 3.44 14.64 3.88
C LYS A 15 3.26 13.17 4.25
N PHE A 16 2.02 12.73 4.42
CA PHE A 16 1.70 11.32 4.62
C PHE A 16 1.30 10.66 3.30
N PHE A 17 1.84 9.47 3.05
CA PHE A 17 1.53 8.67 1.87
C PHE A 17 0.98 7.33 2.30
N ASP A 18 -0.12 6.89 1.70
CA ASP A 18 -0.59 5.51 1.80
C ASP A 18 0.13 4.66 0.76
N LEU A 19 0.72 3.54 1.19
CA LEU A 19 1.31 2.55 0.30
C LEU A 19 1.17 1.13 0.86
N ALA A 20 1.32 0.15 -0.02
CA ALA A 20 1.56 -1.23 0.34
C ALA A 20 3.05 -1.56 0.18
N ALA A 21 3.60 -2.32 1.12
CA ALA A 21 4.91 -2.95 1.03
C ALA A 21 4.74 -4.48 1.04
N ALA A 22 5.55 -5.17 0.24
CA ALA A 22 5.54 -6.62 0.13
C ALA A 22 6.93 -7.16 0.32
N VAL A 23 7.00 -8.33 0.97
CA VAL A 23 8.22 -9.12 1.09
C VAL A 23 7.97 -10.50 0.48
N VAL A 24 8.78 -10.87 -0.50
CA VAL A 24 8.80 -12.20 -1.10
C VAL A 24 9.99 -12.97 -0.52
N TYR A 25 9.69 -14.04 0.21
CA TYR A 25 10.67 -14.92 0.83
C TYR A 25 10.69 -16.28 0.14
N ASP A 26 11.87 -16.80 -0.18
CA ASP A 26 12.04 -18.08 -0.88
C ASP A 26 12.48 -19.24 0.03
N GLY A 27 12.69 -18.99 1.32
CA GLY A 27 13.26 -19.94 2.27
C GLY A 27 14.69 -19.61 2.70
N GLU A 28 15.35 -18.67 2.02
CA GLU A 28 16.72 -18.23 2.35
C GLU A 28 16.80 -16.70 2.42
N THR A 29 16.29 -16.01 1.40
CA THR A 29 16.41 -14.56 1.24
C THR A 29 15.04 -13.90 1.06
N GLY A 30 14.89 -12.71 1.63
CA GLY A 30 13.74 -11.83 1.42
C GLY A 30 14.08 -10.74 0.42
N THR A 31 13.16 -10.44 -0.50
CA THR A 31 13.23 -9.27 -1.38
C THR A 31 11.96 -8.45 -1.23
N SER A 32 12.11 -7.14 -1.21
CA SER A 32 11.01 -6.23 -0.89
C SER A 32 10.65 -5.33 -2.06
N GLY A 33 9.38 -4.96 -2.12
CA GLY A 33 8.84 -4.01 -3.08
C GLY A 33 7.75 -3.17 -2.45
N THR A 34 7.43 -2.05 -3.09
CA THR A 34 6.33 -1.18 -2.68
C THR A 34 5.40 -0.92 -3.86
N SER A 35 4.14 -0.62 -3.57
CA SER A 35 3.22 -0.05 -4.55
C SER A 35 3.63 1.39 -4.92
N MET A 36 3.00 1.98 -5.94
CA MET A 36 3.14 3.41 -6.25
C MET A 36 2.86 4.35 -5.07
N GLY A 37 1.85 4.02 -4.26
CA GLY A 37 1.35 4.86 -3.17
C GLY A 37 0.71 6.19 -3.64
N PHE A 38 0.13 6.94 -2.71
CA PHE A 38 -0.43 8.27 -2.97
C PHE A 38 -0.41 9.15 -1.70
N GLU A 39 -0.35 10.47 -1.88
CA GLU A 39 -0.45 11.43 -0.78
C GLU A 39 -1.86 11.41 -0.19
N VAL A 40 -1.97 11.22 1.12
CA VAL A 40 -3.26 11.31 1.82
C VAL A 40 -3.64 12.78 1.99
N PRO A 41 -4.88 13.18 1.67
CA PRO A 41 -5.34 14.56 1.89
C PRO A 41 -5.08 15.03 3.33
N ASN A 42 -4.57 16.26 3.48
CA ASN A 42 -4.13 16.78 4.78
C ASN A 42 -5.26 16.84 5.82
N ASP A 43 -6.47 17.19 5.40
CA ASP A 43 -7.67 17.20 6.24
C ASP A 43 -7.98 15.81 6.81
N VAL A 44 -7.75 14.75 6.01
CA VAL A 44 -7.89 13.36 6.47
C VAL A 44 -6.77 13.02 7.48
N VAL A 45 -5.54 13.46 7.25
CA VAL A 45 -4.42 13.26 8.19
C VAL A 45 -4.68 13.94 9.53
N GLU A 46 -5.09 15.22 9.51
CA GLU A 46 -5.44 15.99 10.71
C GLU A 46 -6.53 15.27 11.50
N ARG A 47 -7.53 14.73 10.80
CA ARG A 47 -8.61 13.95 11.40
C ARG A 47 -8.13 12.66 12.05
N ILE A 48 -7.22 11.90 11.41
CA ILE A 48 -6.58 10.70 12.01
C ILE A 48 -5.92 11.05 13.34
N GLN A 49 -5.17 12.15 13.37
CA GLN A 49 -4.43 12.59 14.54
C GLN A 49 -5.36 13.08 15.66
N ALA A 50 -6.37 13.87 15.33
CA ALA A 50 -7.33 14.42 16.28
C ALA A 50 -8.21 13.32 16.91
N GLU A 51 -8.72 12.39 16.09
CA GLU A 51 -9.66 11.35 16.54
C GLU A 51 -8.97 10.10 17.08
N ARG A 52 -7.64 9.97 16.91
CA ARG A 52 -6.85 8.78 17.26
C ARG A 52 -7.44 7.48 16.68
N ARG A 53 -7.96 7.57 15.46
CA ARG A 53 -8.59 6.47 14.71
C ARG A 53 -7.67 5.96 13.62
N SER A 54 -7.86 4.72 13.20
CA SER A 54 -7.11 4.17 12.07
C SER A 54 -7.53 4.85 10.76
N PHE A 55 -6.59 4.97 9.81
CA PHE A 55 -6.87 5.50 8.48
C PHE A 55 -8.06 4.78 7.82
N GLY A 56 -8.06 3.44 7.82
CA GLY A 56 -9.16 2.65 7.27
C GLY A 56 -10.51 2.99 7.89
N SER A 57 -10.59 3.19 9.21
CA SER A 57 -11.86 3.54 9.86
C SER A 57 -12.37 4.95 9.51
N ILE A 58 -11.48 5.89 9.20
CA ILE A 58 -11.88 7.22 8.73
C ILE A 58 -12.36 7.15 7.29
N VAL A 59 -11.67 6.38 6.43
CA VAL A 59 -12.09 6.22 5.04
C VAL A 59 -13.40 5.43 4.93
N ASP A 60 -13.64 4.43 5.77
CA ASP A 60 -14.93 3.72 5.87
C ASP A 60 -16.09 4.71 6.10
N GLU A 61 -15.89 5.66 7.01
CA GLU A 61 -16.89 6.68 7.32
C GLU A 61 -17.08 7.67 6.17
N LEU A 62 -15.98 8.19 5.60
CA LEU A 62 -16.03 9.15 4.48
C LEU A 62 -16.69 8.56 3.24
N SER A 63 -16.42 7.29 2.96
CA SER A 63 -16.96 6.58 1.79
C SER A 63 -18.38 6.04 2.00
N GLY A 64 -18.85 5.94 3.25
CA GLY A 64 -20.06 5.20 3.60
C GLY A 64 -19.96 3.69 3.37
N VAL A 65 -18.75 3.16 3.13
CA VAL A 65 -18.50 1.75 2.87
C VAL A 65 -17.86 1.10 4.07
N ASN A 66 -18.61 0.23 4.75
CA ASN A 66 -18.04 -0.58 5.84
C ASN A 66 -16.90 -1.47 5.31
N ASN A 67 -15.76 -1.40 6.00
CA ASN A 67 -14.57 -2.18 5.77
C ASN A 67 -14.06 -2.05 4.32
N ILE A 68 -13.92 -0.82 3.82
CA ILE A 68 -13.38 -0.50 2.50
C ILE A 68 -11.97 -1.07 2.33
N GLY A 69 -11.23 -1.16 3.43
CA GLY A 69 -9.95 -1.85 3.56
C GLY A 69 -10.03 -3.37 3.42
N ARG A 70 -11.16 -3.97 3.06
CA ARG A 70 -11.26 -5.37 2.56
C ARG A 70 -11.91 -5.47 1.19
N LYS A 71 -12.20 -4.34 0.57
CA LYS A 71 -12.81 -4.20 -0.76
C LYS A 71 -11.82 -3.47 -1.67
N GLU A 72 -12.27 -2.43 -2.36
CA GLU A 72 -11.48 -1.67 -3.34
C GLU A 72 -10.37 -0.81 -2.71
N GLY A 73 -10.39 -0.63 -1.38
CA GLY A 73 -9.37 0.11 -0.62
C GLY A 73 -9.54 1.64 -0.65
N ALA A 74 -8.75 2.33 0.17
CA ALA A 74 -8.80 3.78 0.27
C ALA A 74 -8.44 4.48 -1.05
N ILE A 75 -7.51 3.90 -1.81
CA ILE A 75 -7.13 4.43 -3.13
C ILE A 75 -8.32 4.52 -4.09
N ALA A 76 -9.25 3.56 -4.05
CA ALA A 76 -10.43 3.60 -4.91
C ALA A 76 -11.37 4.74 -4.52
N TYR A 77 -11.52 5.04 -3.23
CA TYR A 77 -12.28 6.21 -2.79
C TYR A 77 -11.64 7.52 -3.26
N PHE A 78 -10.35 7.73 -2.94
CA PHE A 78 -9.68 9.00 -3.24
C PHE A 78 -9.39 9.21 -4.74
N SER A 79 -9.34 8.16 -5.54
CA SER A 79 -9.17 8.24 -7.00
C SER A 79 -10.50 8.19 -7.78
N ASN A 80 -11.65 8.26 -7.10
CA ASN A 80 -12.97 8.12 -7.74
C ASN A 80 -13.10 6.82 -8.60
N ASN A 81 -12.66 5.71 -8.02
CA ASN A 81 -12.63 4.36 -8.60
C ASN A 81 -11.77 4.19 -9.86
N ILE A 82 -10.87 5.14 -10.16
CA ILE A 82 -9.92 5.03 -11.28
C ILE A 82 -8.82 4.01 -10.95
N LEU A 83 -8.34 4.01 -9.70
CA LEU A 83 -7.30 3.11 -9.22
C LEU A 83 -7.86 2.17 -8.15
N LYS A 84 -7.39 0.92 -8.13
CA LYS A 84 -7.87 -0.13 -7.23
C LYS A 84 -6.77 -0.69 -6.36
N ARG A 85 -7.13 -1.17 -5.18
CA ARG A 85 -6.18 -1.84 -4.28
C ARG A 85 -5.52 -3.08 -4.89
N ALA A 86 -6.25 -3.83 -5.73
CA ALA A 86 -5.68 -4.99 -6.40
C ALA A 86 -4.45 -4.61 -7.24
N GLU A 87 -4.51 -3.48 -7.96
CA GLU A 87 -3.42 -2.95 -8.78
C GLU A 87 -2.23 -2.51 -7.91
N MET A 88 -2.49 -1.85 -6.77
CA MET A 88 -1.43 -1.52 -5.80
C MET A 88 -0.72 -2.77 -5.28
N ASN A 89 -1.47 -3.80 -4.92
CA ASN A 89 -0.91 -5.04 -4.39
C ASN A 89 -0.11 -5.80 -5.47
N GLU A 90 -0.62 -5.83 -6.71
CA GLU A 90 0.09 -6.43 -7.84
C GLU A 90 1.44 -5.75 -8.08
N GLN A 91 1.45 -4.40 -8.16
CA GLN A 91 2.69 -3.62 -8.29
C GLN A 91 3.66 -3.93 -7.16
N CYS A 92 3.16 -3.97 -5.92
CA CYS A 92 3.96 -4.20 -4.74
C CYS A 92 4.70 -5.54 -4.79
N VAL A 93 3.99 -6.62 -5.14
CA VAL A 93 4.59 -7.96 -5.32
C VAL A 93 5.51 -7.99 -6.53
N ALA A 94 5.12 -7.41 -7.66
CA ALA A 94 5.96 -7.34 -8.87
C ALA A 94 7.30 -6.64 -8.59
N CYS A 95 7.27 -5.50 -7.89
CA CYS A 95 8.46 -4.78 -7.45
C CYS A 95 9.34 -5.65 -6.54
N ALA A 96 8.74 -6.44 -5.64
CA ALA A 96 9.47 -7.33 -4.75
C ALA A 96 10.22 -8.45 -5.50
N PHE A 97 9.82 -8.78 -6.73
CA PHE A 97 10.55 -9.72 -7.59
C PHE A 97 11.70 -9.11 -8.37
N ILE A 98 11.81 -7.77 -8.49
CA ILE A 98 12.86 -7.11 -9.28
C ILE A 98 14.27 -7.59 -8.91
N PRO A 99 14.69 -7.63 -7.62
CA PRO A 99 16.04 -8.08 -7.28
C PRO A 99 16.28 -9.56 -7.64
N ARG A 100 15.24 -10.39 -7.61
CA ARG A 100 15.30 -11.82 -7.96
C ARG A 100 15.48 -12.01 -9.46
N ILE A 101 14.72 -11.25 -10.26
CA ILE A 101 14.84 -11.24 -11.72
C ILE A 101 16.23 -10.73 -12.13
N TYR A 102 16.70 -9.65 -11.53
CA TYR A 102 18.05 -9.14 -11.81
C TYR A 102 19.13 -10.19 -11.53
N LYS A 103 19.01 -10.93 -10.41
CA LYS A 103 19.93 -12.01 -10.06
C LYS A 103 20.02 -13.09 -11.14
N THR A 104 18.90 -13.44 -11.81
CA THR A 104 18.93 -14.44 -12.90
C THR A 104 19.57 -13.91 -14.19
N MET A 105 19.62 -12.59 -14.38
CA MET A 105 20.26 -11.96 -15.54
C MET A 105 21.79 -11.92 -15.41
N VAL A 106 22.30 -11.66 -14.20
CA VAL A 106 23.74 -11.51 -13.94
C VAL A 106 24.49 -12.81 -13.66
N GLN A 107 23.76 -13.92 -13.45
CA GLN A 107 24.34 -15.26 -13.24
C GLN A 107 24.51 -16.07 -14.53
N LYS A 108 24.30 -15.44 -15.70
CA LYS A 108 24.62 -15.99 -17.02
C LYS A 108 26.07 -15.74 -17.38
#